data_AF-A0A962GSE9-F1
#
_entry.id   AF-A0A962GSE9-F1
#
_cell.length_a   1.000
_cell.length_b   1.000
_cell.length_c   1.000
_cell.angle_alpha   90.00
_cell.angle_beta   90.00
_cell.angle_gamma   90.00
#
_symmetry.space_group_name_H-M   'P 1'
#
loop_
_entity.id
_entity.type
_entity.pdbx_description
1 polymer ?
#
loop_
_entity_poly.entity_id
_entity_poly.type
_entity_poly.pdbx_seq_one_letter_code
_entity_poly.pdbx_strand_id
1 'polypeptide(L)'
;MGAYMLGQANTRLPQAFQEKPDSVISPQADTPSQPESSQAPAENPVEKVQASLPDQANASPEEIFAKEFETFLNNFLKELSKEIRQYKKDRRILKEAVDPFNLMGTQNAEQSYRVFKEEIAPLLKKKSERVMGVFERANTVVKALLTDKPEDTQSVLMAEWEALEKVHMSKLLDFFENEDRLINAHEELLKFYFIHSKLYTVDMDSGEIIFNSEKHREKEKAILDKINKIKQDFKKSGI
;
A
#
# COMPACT_ATOMS: atom_id res chain seq x y z
N MET A 1 11.28 -35.49 39.43
CA MET A 1 10.43 -34.29 39.50
C MET A 1 11.23 -33.13 38.93
N GLY A 2 11.09 -32.84 37.63
CA GLY A 2 11.78 -31.75 36.95
C GLY A 2 10.77 -30.68 36.57
N ALA A 3 10.92 -29.48 37.13
CA ALA A 3 10.08 -28.33 36.85
C ALA A 3 10.46 -27.76 35.46
N TYR A 4 9.50 -27.81 34.52
CA TYR A 4 9.62 -27.08 33.26
C TYR A 4 9.16 -25.64 33.48
N MET A 5 10.13 -24.73 33.42
CA MET A 5 9.92 -23.29 33.39
C MET A 5 9.23 -22.92 32.07
N LEU A 6 7.96 -22.52 32.13
CA LEU A 6 7.25 -21.87 31.03
C LEU A 6 7.91 -20.50 30.78
N GLY A 7 8.78 -20.45 29.77
CA GLY A 7 9.23 -19.19 29.19
C GLY A 7 8.05 -18.46 28.58
N GLN A 8 7.75 -17.27 29.10
CA GLN A 8 6.77 -16.38 28.48
C GLN A 8 7.31 -15.97 27.10
N ALA A 9 6.72 -16.54 26.04
CA ALA A 9 6.95 -16.09 24.68
C ALA A 9 6.35 -14.69 24.57
N ASN A 10 7.24 -13.70 24.50
CA ASN A 10 6.92 -12.30 24.30
C ASN A 10 6.38 -12.13 22.86
N THR A 11 5.07 -12.28 22.68
CA THR A 11 4.36 -12.05 21.41
C THR A 11 4.35 -10.55 21.09
N ARG A 12 5.48 -10.04 20.61
CA ARG A 12 5.51 -8.73 19.93
C ARG A 12 4.95 -8.93 18.53
N LEU A 13 3.81 -8.30 18.26
CA LEU A 13 3.34 -8.06 16.89
C LEU A 13 4.47 -7.44 16.06
N PRO A 14 4.58 -7.74 14.75
CA PRO A 14 5.51 -7.06 13.86
C PRO A 14 5.35 -5.54 14.01
N GLN A 15 6.46 -4.80 14.06
CA GLN A 15 6.47 -3.33 14.23
C GLN A 15 5.58 -2.58 13.23
N ALA A 16 5.26 -3.20 12.10
CA ALA A 16 4.35 -2.68 11.08
C ALA A 16 2.88 -2.54 11.52
N PHE A 17 2.47 -3.12 12.66
CA PHE A 17 1.10 -3.08 13.20
C PHE A 17 0.94 -2.25 14.48
N GLN A 18 1.97 -1.50 14.88
CA GLN A 18 1.86 -0.54 15.98
C GLN A 18 1.40 0.83 15.44
N GLU A 19 0.21 0.89 14.85
CA GLU A 19 -0.48 2.17 14.67
C GLU A 19 -1.00 2.63 16.04
N LYS A 20 -0.62 3.85 16.45
CA LYS A 20 -1.14 4.49 17.67
C LYS A 20 -2.66 4.64 17.52
N PRO A 21 -3.48 4.16 18.47
CA PRO A 21 -4.88 4.52 18.47
C PRO A 21 -5.00 6.02 18.76
N ASP A 22 -5.56 6.77 17.82
CA ASP A 22 -6.09 8.10 18.10
C ASP A 22 -7.13 7.98 19.21
N SER A 23 -6.93 8.80 20.24
CA SER A 23 -7.74 8.84 21.45
C SER A 23 -9.23 8.98 21.13
N VAL A 24 -9.99 7.96 21.53
CA VAL A 24 -11.45 7.98 21.66
C VAL A 24 -11.82 9.00 22.74
N ILE A 25 -12.48 10.09 22.35
CA ILE A 25 -13.19 10.98 23.25
C ILE A 25 -14.63 10.47 23.34
N SER A 26 -15.02 9.98 24.52
CA SER A 26 -16.43 9.76 24.87
C SER A 26 -17.01 11.01 25.56
N PRO A 27 -18.33 11.26 25.44
CA PRO A 27 -18.97 12.51 25.84
C PRO A 27 -19.48 12.48 27.30
N GLN A 28 -19.43 13.62 27.98
CA GLN A 28 -20.24 13.90 29.17
C GLN A 28 -20.80 15.33 29.08
N ALA A 29 -22.07 15.45 29.47
CA ALA A 29 -22.90 16.66 29.38
C ALA A 29 -22.92 17.46 30.70
N ASP A 30 -23.38 18.72 30.54
CA ASP A 30 -23.99 19.67 31.48
C ASP A 30 -23.13 20.61 32.35
N THR A 31 -22.95 21.84 31.80
CA THR A 31 -23.14 23.25 32.28
C THR A 31 -23.14 23.63 33.78
N PRO A 32 -23.08 24.94 34.18
CA PRO A 32 -22.66 26.19 33.49
C PRO A 32 -21.69 27.08 34.32
N SER A 33 -21.04 28.07 33.69
CA SER A 33 -20.83 29.44 34.23
C SER A 33 -20.00 30.33 33.28
N GLN A 34 -20.61 31.43 32.85
CA GLN A 34 -19.97 32.68 32.38
C GLN A 34 -20.01 33.68 33.56
N PRO A 35 -19.19 34.78 33.63
CA PRO A 35 -19.06 35.74 32.53
C PRO A 35 -17.70 36.48 32.37
N GLU A 36 -17.63 37.21 31.24
CA GLU A 36 -16.96 38.51 31.01
C GLU A 36 -15.43 38.68 31.16
N SER A 37 -14.75 38.95 30.03
CA SER A 37 -14.44 40.32 29.54
C SER A 37 -13.09 40.43 28.81
N SER A 38 -13.15 41.02 27.61
CA SER A 38 -12.20 41.95 26.99
C SER A 38 -10.70 41.64 26.90
N GLN A 39 -10.19 41.46 25.66
CA GLN A 39 -9.26 42.39 25.00
C GLN A 39 -8.84 41.85 23.61
N ALA A 40 -9.03 42.67 22.58
CA ALA A 40 -8.33 42.61 21.29
C ALA A 40 -7.20 43.67 21.31
N PRO A 41 -6.40 43.85 20.24
CA PRO A 41 -5.78 42.93 19.29
C PRO A 41 -4.23 43.03 19.36
N ALA A 42 -3.50 42.00 18.95
CA ALA A 42 -2.05 42.11 18.72
C ALA A 42 -1.74 41.88 17.23
N GLU A 43 -1.31 42.96 16.60
CA GLU A 43 -0.83 43.06 15.23
C GLU A 43 0.52 42.35 15.06
N ASN A 44 0.63 41.55 13.99
CA ASN A 44 1.77 41.40 13.05
C ASN A 44 3.16 40.95 13.58
N PRO A 45 3.96 40.19 12.78
CA PRO A 45 4.11 40.40 11.33
C PRO A 45 4.02 39.16 10.44
N VAL A 46 3.36 39.39 9.30
CA VAL A 46 3.56 38.66 8.05
C VAL A 46 5.03 38.77 7.66
N GLU A 47 5.79 37.70 7.87
CA GLU A 47 7.11 37.55 7.31
C GLU A 47 6.97 37.36 5.80
N LYS A 48 7.27 38.43 5.05
CA LYS A 48 7.49 38.40 3.60
C LYS A 48 8.61 37.40 3.31
N VAL A 49 8.25 36.18 2.94
CA VAL A 49 9.14 35.36 2.10
C VAL A 49 9.03 35.90 0.69
N GLN A 50 9.85 36.91 0.43
CA GLN A 50 10.13 37.43 -0.90
C GLN A 50 11.01 36.39 -1.61
N ALA A 51 10.39 35.30 -2.05
CA ALA A 51 11.00 34.38 -3.00
C ALA A 51 11.04 35.09 -4.36
N SER A 52 12.22 35.57 -4.72
CA SER A 52 12.55 36.12 -6.02
C SER A 52 12.16 35.12 -7.11
N LEU A 53 11.02 35.35 -7.77
CA LEU A 53 10.68 34.75 -9.05
C LEU A 53 11.67 35.30 -10.09
N PRO A 54 12.42 34.45 -10.83
CA PRO A 54 13.10 34.92 -12.02
C PRO A 54 12.05 35.24 -13.10
N ASP A 55 12.28 36.36 -13.81
CA ASP A 55 11.64 36.83 -15.05
C ASP A 55 10.53 35.93 -15.64
N GLN A 56 9.27 36.24 -15.35
CA GLN A 56 8.10 35.70 -16.08
C GLN A 56 7.34 36.78 -16.87
N ALA A 57 7.87 38.00 -16.98
CA ALA A 57 7.10 39.13 -17.52
C ALA A 57 6.90 39.10 -19.06
N ASN A 58 7.51 38.17 -19.80
CA ASN A 58 7.47 38.14 -21.27
C ASN A 58 7.19 36.75 -21.88
N ALA A 59 6.78 35.74 -21.10
CA ALA A 59 6.45 34.42 -21.66
C ALA A 59 5.15 34.47 -22.45
N SER A 60 5.14 33.89 -23.64
CA SER A 60 3.93 33.75 -24.46
C SER A 60 2.91 32.81 -23.77
N PRO A 61 1.60 32.94 -24.06
CA PRO A 61 0.58 32.02 -23.53
C PRO A 61 0.85 30.54 -23.82
N GLU A 62 1.56 30.26 -24.91
CA GLU A 62 1.97 28.91 -25.31
C GLU A 62 3.09 28.37 -24.42
N GLU A 63 4.10 29.19 -24.09
CA GLU A 63 5.18 28.82 -23.17
C GLU A 63 4.67 28.61 -21.74
N ILE A 64 3.72 29.43 -21.29
CA ILE A 64 3.07 29.27 -19.99
C ILE A 64 2.33 27.92 -19.94
N PHE A 65 1.53 27.61 -20.96
CA PHE A 65 0.81 26.34 -21.05
C PHE A 65 1.75 25.13 -21.10
N ALA A 66 2.80 25.19 -21.92
CA ALA A 66 3.79 24.12 -22.02
C ALA A 66 4.43 23.82 -20.66
N LYS A 67 4.77 24.87 -19.90
CA LYS A 67 5.34 24.75 -18.55
C LYS A 67 4.35 24.18 -17.53
N GLU A 68 3.08 24.58 -17.60
CA GLU A 68 2.01 24.02 -16.75
C GLU A 68 1.80 22.53 -17.04
N PHE A 69 1.75 22.16 -18.32
CA PHE A 69 1.60 20.77 -18.74
C PHE A 69 2.81 19.91 -18.35
N GLU A 70 4.03 20.42 -18.54
CA GLU A 70 5.26 19.76 -18.07
C GLU A 70 5.26 19.59 -16.54
N THR A 71 4.87 20.62 -15.80
CA THR A 71 4.75 20.56 -14.34
C THR A 71 3.75 19.50 -13.91
N PHE A 72 2.61 19.41 -14.58
CA PHE A 72 1.62 18.35 -14.38
C PHE A 72 2.22 16.95 -14.63
N LEU A 73 2.85 16.73 -15.78
CA LEU A 73 3.45 15.42 -16.12
C LEU A 73 4.49 15.00 -15.09
N ASN A 74 5.35 15.92 -14.67
CA ASN A 74 6.37 15.65 -13.65
C ASN A 74 5.75 15.28 -12.30
N ASN A 75 4.68 15.97 -11.89
CA ASN A 75 3.96 15.66 -10.66
C ASN A 75 3.24 14.32 -10.74
N PHE A 76 2.58 14.02 -11.86
CA PHE A 76 1.94 12.74 -12.13
C PHE A 76 2.94 11.58 -12.03
N LEU A 77 4.09 11.67 -12.71
CA LEU A 77 5.13 10.63 -12.67
C LEU A 77 5.70 10.44 -11.27
N LYS A 78 5.88 11.54 -10.52
CA LYS A 78 6.36 11.52 -9.14
C LYS A 78 5.35 10.82 -8.22
N GLU A 79 4.06 11.13 -8.34
CA GLU A 79 2.99 10.50 -7.57
C GLU A 79 2.89 9.00 -7.89
N LEU A 80 2.83 8.65 -9.18
CA LEU A 80 2.76 7.26 -9.61
C LEU A 80 3.95 6.45 -9.10
N SER A 81 5.18 6.98 -9.27
CA SER A 81 6.39 6.32 -8.78
C SER A 81 6.39 6.19 -7.25
N LYS A 82 5.84 7.16 -6.52
CA LYS A 82 5.76 7.11 -5.06
C LYS A 82 4.81 6.00 -4.60
N GLU A 83 3.61 5.95 -5.17
CA GLU A 83 2.60 4.94 -4.83
C GLU A 83 3.08 3.52 -5.17
N ILE A 84 3.68 3.30 -6.35
CA ILE A 84 4.25 2.00 -6.73
C ILE A 84 5.37 1.56 -5.77
N ARG A 85 6.28 2.47 -5.40
CA ARG A 85 7.37 2.16 -4.45
C ARG A 85 6.81 1.79 -3.08
N GLN A 86 5.80 2.53 -2.62
CA GLN A 86 5.14 2.27 -1.35
C GLN A 86 4.46 0.90 -1.37
N TYR A 87 3.71 0.58 -2.44
CA TYR A 87 3.14 -0.75 -2.63
C TYR A 87 4.20 -1.85 -2.57
N LYS A 88 5.30 -1.73 -3.33
CA LYS A 88 6.40 -2.71 -3.34
C LYS A 88 7.06 -2.87 -1.96
N LYS A 89 7.13 -1.80 -1.16
CA LYS A 89 7.63 -1.86 0.22
C LYS A 89 6.67 -2.65 1.12
N ASP A 90 5.38 -2.33 1.06
CA ASP A 90 4.36 -2.92 1.92
C ASP A 90 4.11 -4.40 1.59
N ARG A 91 4.25 -4.79 0.32
CA ARG A 91 4.20 -6.19 -0.13
C ARG A 91 5.10 -7.16 0.66
N ARG A 92 6.18 -6.67 1.28
CA ARG A 92 7.07 -7.50 2.11
C ARG A 92 6.35 -8.20 3.25
N ILE A 93 5.24 -7.62 3.72
CA ILE A 93 4.38 -8.18 4.76
C ILE A 93 3.83 -9.56 4.40
N LEU A 94 3.68 -9.88 3.10
CA LEU A 94 3.27 -11.21 2.65
C LEU A 94 4.26 -12.29 3.07
N LYS A 95 5.56 -11.98 3.05
CA LYS A 95 6.61 -12.90 3.49
C LYS A 95 6.60 -13.05 5.01
N GLU A 96 6.40 -11.95 5.73
CA GLU A 96 6.35 -11.94 7.19
C GLU A 96 5.14 -12.72 7.72
N ALA A 97 3.99 -12.63 7.04
CA ALA A 97 2.78 -13.34 7.45
C ALA A 97 2.95 -14.87 7.43
N VAL A 98 3.75 -15.41 6.50
CA VAL A 98 4.04 -16.84 6.37
C VAL A 98 5.35 -17.26 7.04
N ASP A 99 5.96 -16.37 7.83
CA ASP A 99 7.17 -16.70 8.57
C ASP A 99 6.88 -17.84 9.57
N PRO A 100 7.65 -18.94 9.55
CA PRO A 100 7.40 -20.07 10.43
C PRO A 100 7.34 -19.74 11.93
N PHE A 101 8.06 -18.72 12.40
CA PHE A 101 7.96 -18.27 13.79
C PHE A 101 6.56 -17.75 14.15
N ASN A 102 5.87 -17.11 13.20
CA ASN A 102 4.48 -16.63 13.37
C ASN A 102 3.43 -17.75 13.28
N LEU A 103 3.86 -18.97 12.96
CA LEU A 103 3.02 -20.14 12.76
C LEU A 103 3.23 -21.22 13.83
N MET A 104 4.02 -20.90 14.87
CA MET A 104 4.32 -21.82 15.96
C MET A 104 3.08 -22.06 16.82
N GLY A 105 2.42 -23.21 16.60
CA GLY A 105 1.22 -23.63 17.34
C GLY A 105 -0.10 -23.11 16.75
N THR A 106 -1.20 -23.78 17.12
CA THR A 106 -2.53 -23.55 16.53
C THR A 106 -3.04 -22.12 16.68
N GLN A 107 -2.89 -21.51 17.85
CA GLN A 107 -3.37 -20.13 18.08
C GLN A 107 -2.64 -19.11 17.20
N ASN A 108 -1.32 -19.26 17.04
CA ASN A 108 -0.52 -18.38 16.22
C ASN A 108 -0.83 -18.57 14.72
N ALA A 109 -0.99 -19.82 14.27
CA ALA A 109 -1.41 -20.10 12.90
C ALA A 109 -2.81 -19.54 12.58
N GLU A 110 -3.76 -19.67 13.51
CA GLU A 110 -5.10 -19.07 13.38
C GLU A 110 -5.02 -17.53 13.31
N GLN A 111 -4.28 -16.92 14.22
CA GLN A 111 -4.14 -15.47 14.26
C GLN A 111 -3.47 -14.93 12.99
N SER A 112 -2.40 -15.57 12.53
CA SER A 112 -1.71 -15.20 11.28
C SER A 112 -2.63 -15.29 10.08
N TYR A 113 -3.44 -16.35 9.96
CA TYR A 113 -4.45 -16.47 8.90
C TYR A 113 -5.54 -15.38 9.00
N ARG A 114 -6.04 -15.10 10.21
CA ARG A 114 -7.06 -14.06 10.45
C ARG A 114 -6.55 -12.68 10.06
N VAL A 115 -5.39 -12.26 10.59
CA VAL A 115 -4.74 -10.98 10.27
C VAL A 115 -4.48 -10.87 8.77
N PHE A 116 -4.03 -11.94 8.14
CA PHE A 116 -3.82 -11.92 6.70
C PHE A 116 -5.10 -11.63 5.92
N LYS A 117 -6.17 -12.35 6.26
CA LYS A 117 -7.44 -12.28 5.54
C LYS A 117 -8.19 -10.98 5.78
N GLU A 118 -8.18 -10.50 7.03
CA GLU A 118 -8.99 -9.36 7.46
C GLU A 118 -8.25 -8.02 7.32
N GLU A 119 -6.91 -8.02 7.38
CA GLU A 119 -6.13 -6.78 7.37
C GLU A 119 -5.17 -6.71 6.17
N ILE A 120 -4.29 -7.71 6.00
CA ILE A 120 -3.19 -7.62 5.01
C ILE A 120 -3.70 -7.65 3.57
N ALA A 121 -4.50 -8.65 3.21
CA ALA A 121 -5.00 -8.80 1.85
C ALA A 121 -5.88 -7.60 1.43
N PRO A 122 -6.85 -7.13 2.24
CA PRO A 122 -7.60 -5.91 1.95
C PRO A 122 -6.72 -4.65 1.85
N LEU A 123 -5.72 -4.50 2.73
CA LEU A 123 -4.79 -3.37 2.68
C LEU A 123 -4.02 -3.32 1.35
N LEU A 124 -3.49 -4.45 0.89
CA LEU A 124 -2.76 -4.51 -0.37
C LEU A 124 -3.67 -4.25 -1.58
N LYS A 125 -4.90 -4.76 -1.57
CA LYS A 125 -5.91 -4.47 -2.61
C LYS A 125 -6.23 -2.98 -2.67
N LYS A 126 -6.49 -2.35 -1.52
CA LYS A 126 -6.71 -0.90 -1.43
C LYS A 126 -5.51 -0.08 -1.93
N LYS A 127 -4.29 -0.53 -1.68
CA LYS A 127 -3.07 0.13 -2.19
C LYS A 127 -2.93 -0.03 -3.71
N SER A 128 -3.29 -1.19 -4.26
CA SER A 128 -3.39 -1.41 -5.71
C SER A 128 -4.39 -0.43 -6.34
N GLU A 129 -5.60 -0.32 -5.80
CA GLU A 129 -6.62 0.64 -6.25
C GLU A 129 -6.11 2.08 -6.21
N ARG A 130 -5.37 2.46 -5.15
CA ARG A 130 -4.78 3.81 -5.04
C ARG A 130 -3.78 4.11 -6.16
N VAL A 131 -2.95 3.14 -6.54
CA VAL A 131 -1.99 3.28 -7.65
C VAL A 131 -2.75 3.47 -8.97
N MET A 132 -3.79 2.67 -9.21
CA MET A 132 -4.64 2.80 -10.41
C MET A 132 -5.35 4.16 -10.46
N GLY A 133 -5.89 4.62 -9.33
CA GLY A 133 -6.58 5.90 -9.22
C GLY A 133 -5.70 7.15 -9.43
N VAL A 134 -4.37 7.00 -9.57
CA VAL A 134 -3.50 8.12 -9.99
C VAL A 134 -3.87 8.59 -11.40
N PHE A 135 -4.24 7.67 -12.30
CA PHE A 135 -4.67 8.01 -13.65
C PHE A 135 -6.02 8.73 -13.66
N GLU A 136 -6.99 8.30 -12.85
CA GLU A 136 -8.28 8.98 -12.73
C GLU A 136 -8.14 10.44 -12.26
N ARG A 137 -7.27 10.68 -11.28
CA ARG A 137 -6.94 12.04 -10.83
C ARG A 137 -6.25 12.83 -11.94
N ALA A 138 -5.31 12.21 -12.64
CA ALA A 138 -4.60 12.84 -13.75
C ALA A 138 -5.54 13.21 -14.91
N ASN A 139 -6.50 12.35 -15.26
CA ASN A 139 -7.53 12.60 -16.28
C ASN A 139 -8.35 13.87 -15.96
N THR A 140 -8.64 14.09 -14.68
CA THR A 140 -9.36 15.29 -14.24
C THR A 140 -8.51 16.55 -14.43
N VAL A 141 -7.21 16.49 -14.12
CA VAL A 141 -6.28 17.62 -14.29
C VAL A 141 -6.02 17.91 -15.77
N VAL A 142 -5.84 16.90 -16.62
CA VAL A 142 -5.64 17.08 -18.06
C VAL A 142 -6.85 17.77 -18.67
N LYS A 143 -8.07 17.30 -18.38
CA LYS A 143 -9.30 17.95 -18.86
C LYS A 143 -9.38 19.41 -18.42
N ALA A 144 -9.05 19.70 -17.17
CA ALA A 144 -9.03 21.07 -16.66
C ALA A 144 -8.01 21.95 -17.42
N LEU A 145 -6.77 21.48 -17.62
CA LEU A 145 -5.71 22.19 -18.35
C LEU A 145 -6.06 22.47 -19.81
N LEU A 146 -6.91 21.65 -20.43
CA LEU A 146 -7.30 21.76 -21.82
C LEU A 146 -8.59 22.57 -22.05
N THR A 147 -9.36 22.87 -21.00
CA THR A 147 -10.70 23.50 -21.10
C THR A 147 -10.74 24.73 -22.01
N ASP A 148 -9.75 25.62 -21.88
CA ASP A 148 -9.72 26.91 -22.59
C ASP A 148 -8.90 26.86 -23.90
N LYS A 149 -8.52 25.66 -24.36
CA LYS A 149 -7.74 25.48 -25.60
C LYS A 149 -8.64 25.32 -26.82
N PRO A 150 -8.14 25.62 -28.04
CA PRO A 150 -8.87 25.31 -29.27
C PRO A 150 -9.24 23.83 -29.36
N GLU A 151 -10.40 23.52 -29.93
CA GLU A 151 -10.93 22.15 -30.03
C GLU A 151 -9.94 21.16 -30.66
N ASP A 152 -9.26 21.58 -31.74
CA ASP A 152 -8.22 20.77 -32.38
C ASP A 152 -7.07 20.42 -31.42
N THR A 153 -6.63 21.40 -30.62
CA THR A 153 -5.58 21.18 -29.60
C THR A 153 -6.06 20.25 -28.50
N GLN A 154 -7.30 20.42 -28.03
CA GLN A 154 -7.89 19.53 -27.02
C GLN A 154 -7.95 18.09 -27.54
N SER A 155 -8.44 17.89 -28.76
CA SER A 155 -8.60 16.58 -29.37
C SER A 155 -7.26 15.85 -29.51
N VAL A 156 -6.23 16.53 -30.02
CA VAL A 156 -4.89 15.95 -30.20
C VAL A 156 -4.26 15.58 -28.85
N LEU A 157 -4.27 16.50 -27.88
CA LEU A 157 -3.62 16.25 -26.59
C LEU A 157 -4.36 15.22 -25.73
N MET A 158 -5.70 15.19 -25.79
CA MET A 158 -6.48 14.12 -25.16
C MET A 158 -6.17 12.76 -25.78
N ALA A 159 -6.08 12.67 -27.11
CA ALA A 159 -5.75 11.42 -27.78
C ALA A 159 -4.36 10.88 -27.40
N GLU A 160 -3.35 11.76 -27.35
CA GLU A 160 -1.99 11.41 -26.88
C GLU A 160 -1.99 10.96 -25.42
N TRP A 161 -2.73 11.66 -24.56
CA TRP A 161 -2.88 11.30 -23.15
C TRP A 161 -3.57 9.94 -22.97
N GLU A 162 -4.67 9.68 -23.67
CA GLU A 162 -5.39 8.40 -23.63
C GLU A 162 -4.52 7.24 -24.15
N ALA A 163 -3.71 7.48 -25.18
CA ALA A 163 -2.76 6.50 -25.68
C ALA A 163 -1.69 6.15 -24.63
N LEU A 164 -1.15 7.17 -23.94
CA LEU A 164 -0.21 6.98 -22.83
C LEU A 164 -0.85 6.21 -21.68
N GLU A 165 -2.04 6.64 -21.25
CA GLU A 165 -2.82 5.98 -20.20
C GLU A 165 -3.03 4.51 -20.52
N LYS A 166 -3.51 4.18 -21.73
CA LYS A 166 -3.77 2.80 -22.14
C LYS A 166 -2.53 1.91 -22.05
N VAL A 167 -1.37 2.40 -22.52
CA VAL A 167 -0.11 1.63 -22.49
C VAL A 167 0.33 1.36 -21.06
N HIS A 168 0.26 2.38 -20.19
CA HIS A 168 0.71 2.23 -18.81
C HIS A 168 -0.30 1.47 -17.94
N MET A 169 -1.60 1.67 -18.16
CA MET A 169 -2.66 0.95 -17.46
C MET A 169 -2.67 -0.53 -17.77
N SER A 170 -2.46 -0.93 -19.03
CA SER A 170 -2.32 -2.34 -19.36
C SER A 170 -1.20 -3.00 -18.55
N LYS A 171 -0.03 -2.37 -18.44
CA LYS A 171 1.09 -2.91 -17.66
C LYS A 171 0.80 -2.99 -16.17
N LEU A 172 0.11 -2.00 -15.62
CA LEU A 172 -0.26 -1.97 -14.21
C LEU A 172 -1.36 -2.99 -13.88
N LEU A 173 -2.33 -3.18 -14.78
CA LEU A 173 -3.32 -4.24 -14.68
C LEU A 173 -2.64 -5.61 -14.66
N ASP A 174 -1.76 -5.91 -15.63
CA ASP A 174 -1.01 -7.17 -15.66
C ASP A 174 -0.18 -7.38 -14.38
N PHE A 175 0.42 -6.31 -13.85
CA PHE A 175 1.14 -6.35 -12.58
C PHE A 175 0.23 -6.71 -11.40
N PHE A 176 -0.90 -6.02 -11.25
CA PHE A 176 -1.81 -6.20 -10.12
C PHE A 176 -2.64 -7.48 -10.20
N GLU A 177 -2.93 -8.00 -11.39
CA GLU A 177 -3.50 -9.34 -11.57
C GLU A 177 -2.56 -10.42 -11.03
N ASN A 178 -1.26 -10.30 -11.30
CA ASN A 178 -0.26 -11.21 -10.75
C ASN A 178 -0.10 -11.03 -9.23
N GLU A 179 -0.28 -9.81 -8.71
CA GLU A 179 -0.26 -9.57 -7.27
C GLU A 179 -1.47 -10.20 -6.58
N ASP A 180 -2.67 -10.11 -7.15
CA ASP A 180 -3.86 -10.78 -6.59
C ASP A 180 -3.66 -12.30 -6.58
N ARG A 181 -3.11 -12.88 -7.66
CA ARG A 181 -2.72 -14.31 -7.70
C ARG A 181 -1.73 -14.66 -6.59
N LEU A 182 -0.77 -13.79 -6.31
CA LEU A 182 0.23 -13.99 -5.26
C LEU A 182 -0.40 -13.91 -3.86
N ILE A 183 -1.26 -12.92 -3.61
CA ILE A 183 -1.99 -12.74 -2.35
C ILE A 183 -2.85 -13.97 -2.09
N ASN A 184 -3.63 -14.41 -3.07
CA ASN A 184 -4.49 -15.59 -2.94
C ASN A 184 -3.69 -16.88 -2.68
N ALA A 185 -2.49 -17.02 -3.26
CA ALA A 185 -1.62 -18.16 -3.00
C ALA A 185 -1.03 -18.14 -1.57
N HIS A 186 -0.73 -16.97 -0.99
CA HIS A 186 -0.33 -16.85 0.41
C HIS A 186 -1.52 -17.09 1.37
N GLU A 187 -2.73 -16.64 1.00
CA GLU A 187 -3.94 -16.97 1.76
C GLU A 187 -4.16 -18.48 1.82
N GLU A 188 -4.02 -19.15 0.68
CA GLU A 188 -4.12 -20.61 0.58
C GLU A 188 -3.10 -21.31 1.49
N LEU A 189 -1.86 -20.83 1.51
CA LEU A 189 -0.79 -21.35 2.36
C LEU A 189 -1.08 -21.15 3.85
N LEU A 190 -1.48 -19.96 4.27
CA LEU A 190 -1.81 -19.67 5.66
C LEU A 190 -3.03 -20.44 6.14
N LYS A 191 -4.05 -20.56 5.29
CA LYS A 191 -5.21 -21.39 5.58
C LYS A 191 -4.81 -22.86 5.75
N PHE A 192 -3.89 -23.35 4.91
CA PHE A 192 -3.36 -24.71 5.03
C PHE A 192 -2.64 -24.91 6.36
N TYR A 193 -1.75 -23.99 6.75
CA TYR A 193 -1.10 -24.05 8.06
C TYR A 193 -2.08 -23.99 9.22
N PHE A 194 -3.06 -23.09 9.19
CA PHE A 194 -4.09 -23.04 10.22
C PHE A 194 -4.85 -24.37 10.38
N ILE A 195 -5.39 -24.91 9.27
CA ILE A 195 -6.16 -26.17 9.27
C ILE A 195 -5.33 -27.35 9.79
N HIS A 196 -4.04 -27.39 9.44
CA HIS A 196 -3.15 -28.50 9.77
C HIS A 196 -2.16 -28.17 10.90
N SER A 197 -2.44 -27.15 11.70
CA SER A 197 -1.54 -26.64 12.75
C SER A 197 -1.20 -27.62 13.86
N LYS A 198 -1.96 -28.72 13.99
CA LYS A 198 -1.68 -29.82 14.92
C LYS A 198 -0.80 -30.92 14.30
N LEU A 199 -0.45 -30.80 13.03
CA LEU A 199 0.20 -31.84 12.21
C LEU A 199 1.59 -31.44 11.70
N TYR A 200 2.08 -30.26 12.10
CA TYR A 200 3.44 -29.83 11.88
C TYR A 200 4.07 -29.27 13.15
N THR A 201 5.38 -29.21 13.15
CA THR A 201 6.19 -28.44 14.10
C THR A 201 7.02 -27.41 13.33
N VAL A 202 7.45 -26.36 14.03
CA VAL A 202 8.39 -25.40 13.48
C VAL A 202 9.76 -25.74 14.04
N ASP A 203 10.72 -25.99 13.15
CA ASP A 203 12.13 -26.08 13.53
C ASP A 203 12.66 -24.65 13.70
N MET A 204 13.01 -24.31 14.94
CA MET A 204 13.45 -22.97 15.32
C MET A 204 14.87 -22.67 14.86
N ASP A 205 15.68 -23.68 14.59
CA ASP A 205 17.08 -23.52 14.16
C ASP A 205 17.15 -23.29 12.65
N SER A 206 16.36 -24.04 11.87
CA SER A 206 16.30 -23.89 10.41
C SER A 206 15.24 -22.89 9.95
N GLY A 207 14.25 -22.57 10.78
CA GLY A 207 13.11 -21.74 10.41
C GLY A 207 12.22 -22.44 9.38
N GLU A 208 12.06 -23.76 9.49
CA GLU A 208 11.27 -24.58 8.56
C GLU A 208 10.05 -25.20 9.22
N ILE A 209 9.00 -25.44 8.43
CA ILE A 209 7.81 -26.17 8.86
C ILE A 209 7.98 -27.64 8.52
N ILE A 210 7.87 -28.50 9.54
CA ILE A 210 8.07 -29.94 9.42
C ILE A 210 6.73 -30.65 9.65
N PHE A 211 6.14 -31.17 8.57
CA PHE A 211 4.96 -32.04 8.66
C PHE A 211 5.34 -33.50 8.92
N ASN A 212 4.54 -34.17 9.74
CA ASN A 212 4.68 -35.60 10.02
C ASN A 212 4.17 -36.51 8.88
N SER A 213 3.30 -35.98 8.01
CA SER A 213 2.65 -36.72 6.93
C SER A 213 3.19 -36.32 5.57
N GLU A 214 3.60 -37.30 4.75
CA GLU A 214 4.08 -37.08 3.38
C GLU A 214 3.05 -36.31 2.53
N LYS A 215 1.78 -36.69 2.62
CA LYS A 215 0.70 -36.02 1.90
C LYS A 215 0.61 -34.51 2.19
N HIS A 216 0.88 -34.11 3.45
CA HIS A 216 0.86 -32.69 3.81
C HIS A 216 2.12 -31.97 3.34
N ARG A 217 3.29 -32.63 3.38
CA ARG A 217 4.54 -32.11 2.79
C ARG A 217 4.40 -31.86 1.28
N GLU A 218 3.85 -32.83 0.55
CA GLU A 218 3.62 -32.69 -0.90
C GLU A 218 2.67 -31.53 -1.22
N LYS A 219 1.60 -31.38 -0.43
CA LYS A 219 0.62 -30.30 -0.64
C LYS A 219 1.21 -28.93 -0.31
N GLU A 220 1.95 -28.81 0.78
CA GLU A 220 2.69 -27.58 1.12
C GLU A 220 3.65 -27.21 -0.01
N LYS A 221 4.46 -28.17 -0.47
CA LYS A 221 5.41 -27.97 -1.56
C LYS A 221 4.71 -27.50 -2.84
N ALA A 222 3.56 -28.08 -3.20
CA ALA A 222 2.80 -27.65 -4.36
C ALA A 222 2.32 -26.19 -4.25
N ILE A 223 1.91 -25.73 -3.05
CA ILE A 223 1.52 -24.34 -2.81
C ILE A 223 2.74 -23.42 -2.90
N LEU A 224 3.87 -23.81 -2.30
CA LEU A 224 5.14 -23.06 -2.37
C LEU A 224 5.66 -22.96 -3.81
N ASP A 225 5.59 -24.03 -4.59
CA ASP A 225 5.97 -24.06 -6.00
C ASP A 225 5.07 -23.14 -6.83
N LYS A 226 3.77 -23.10 -6.54
CA LYS A 226 2.83 -22.14 -7.15
C LYS A 226 3.22 -20.70 -6.83
N ILE A 227 3.55 -20.38 -5.57
CA ILE A 227 4.05 -19.05 -5.16
C ILE A 227 5.35 -18.71 -5.89
N ASN A 228 6.29 -19.66 -5.96
CA ASN A 228 7.57 -19.46 -6.63
C ASN A 228 7.41 -19.24 -8.13
N LYS A 229 6.50 -19.96 -8.78
CA LYS A 229 6.17 -19.75 -10.19
C LYS A 229 5.62 -18.35 -10.45
N ILE A 230 4.66 -17.88 -9.64
CA ILE A 230 4.13 -16.51 -9.75
C ILE A 230 5.25 -15.48 -9.57
N LYS A 231 6.15 -15.67 -8.59
CA LYS A 231 7.33 -14.81 -8.38
C LYS A 231 8.31 -14.83 -9.55
N GLN A 232 8.47 -15.94 -10.26
CA GLN A 232 9.29 -16.03 -11.46
C GLN A 232 8.65 -15.33 -12.65
N ASP A 233 7.33 -15.44 -12.80
CA ASP A 233 6.58 -14.73 -13.83
C ASP A 233 6.78 -13.22 -13.67
N PHE A 234 6.71 -12.68 -12.43
CA PHE A 234 7.06 -11.28 -12.12
C PHE A 234 8.44 -10.85 -12.64
N LYS A 235 9.47 -11.68 -12.45
CA LYS A 235 10.83 -11.36 -12.89
C LYS A 235 10.95 -11.31 -14.41
N LYS A 236 10.18 -12.13 -15.12
CA LYS A 236 10.17 -12.17 -16.59
C LYS A 236 9.39 -11.01 -17.20
N SER A 237 8.36 -10.51 -16.51
CA SER A 237 7.53 -9.39 -16.98
C SER A 237 8.28 -8.05 -17.05
N GLY A 238 9.47 -7.92 -16.44
CA GLY A 238 10.28 -6.71 -16.52
C GLY A 238 9.68 -5.47 -15.83
N ILE A 239 8.78 -5.67 -14.86
CA ILE A 239 8.12 -4.61 -14.06
C ILE A 239 8.79 -4.45 -12.68
#